data_AF-A0A970NSK5-F1
#
_entry.id   AF-A0A970NSK5-F1
#
_cell.length_a   1.000
_cell.length_b   1.000
_cell.length_c   1.000
_cell.angle_alpha   90.00
_cell.angle_beta   90.00
_cell.angle_gamma   90.00
#
_symmetry.space_group_name_H-M   'P 1'
#
loop_
_entity.id
_entity.type
_entity.pdbx_description
1 polymer ?
#
loop_
_entity_poly.entity_id
_entity_poly.type
_entity_poly.pdbx_seq_one_letter_code
_entity_poly.pdbx_strand_id
1 'polypeptide(L)'
;MLPLLGLILGIVLGSVVNIDVPLEFAPYLSIGVLAAINSVFGGVNAELQKIFDQKLFVTGFFGNILLAIVLTFLGDKIGLPIYYAAIFYFGTSLFSNFAKIRRYYFRPKSARIVSGVLKNKKQLEKNEDVNNEYVEENLEAHQLMPYKTDHDIDGFSK
;
A
#
# COMPACT_ATOMS: atom_id res chain seq x y z
N MET A 1 -15.40 15.51 7.93
CA MET A 1 -15.54 16.95 8.24
C MET A 1 -14.21 17.64 8.48
N LEU A 2 -13.28 17.03 9.24
CA LEU A 2 -11.96 17.62 9.53
C LEU A 2 -11.14 18.07 8.30
N PRO A 3 -11.08 17.31 7.16
CA PRO A 3 -10.33 17.76 5.98
C PRO A 3 -10.92 19.00 5.31
N LEU A 4 -12.25 19.15 5.33
CA LEU A 4 -12.94 20.30 4.74
C LEU A 4 -12.69 21.56 5.56
N LEU A 5 -12.68 21.45 6.90
CA LEU A 5 -12.25 22.54 7.79
C LEU A 5 -10.80 22.95 7.51
N GLY A 6 -9.90 21.98 7.37
CA GLY A 6 -8.49 22.26 7.05
C GLY A 6 -8.32 22.98 5.71
N LEU A 7 -9.09 22.59 4.69
CA LEU A 7 -9.09 23.25 3.38
C LEU A 7 -9.58 24.70 3.48
N ILE A 8 -10.73 24.93 4.14
CA ILE A 8 -11.26 26.28 4.34
C ILE A 8 -10.28 27.14 5.11
N LEU A 9 -9.71 26.61 6.19
CA LEU A 9 -8.71 27.32 7.00
C LEU A 9 -7.48 27.65 6.17
N GLY A 10 -6.98 26.72 5.37
CA GLY A 10 -5.84 26.93 4.48
C GLY A 10 -6.09 28.00 3.41
N ILE A 11 -7.27 28.00 2.79
CA ILE A 11 -7.67 29.03 1.81
C ILE A 11 -7.76 30.40 2.48
N VAL A 12 -8.41 30.49 3.64
CA VAL A 12 -8.54 31.76 4.38
C VAL A 12 -7.17 32.28 4.79
N LEU A 13 -6.33 31.44 5.40
CA LEU A 13 -4.97 31.82 5.79
C LEU A 13 -4.15 32.26 4.58
N GLY A 14 -4.16 31.49 3.49
CA GLY A 14 -3.44 31.84 2.27
C GLY A 14 -3.93 33.13 1.62
N SER A 15 -5.22 33.46 1.74
CA SER A 15 -5.80 34.69 1.17
C SER A 15 -5.52 35.93 2.02
N VAL A 16 -5.42 35.78 3.34
CA VAL A 16 -5.13 36.89 4.28
C VAL A 16 -3.64 37.19 4.31
N VAL A 17 -2.80 36.19 4.06
CA VAL A 17 -1.34 36.32 4.02
C VAL A 17 -0.94 37.01 2.71
N ASN A 18 -0.71 38.32 2.79
CA ASN A 18 -0.25 39.17 1.69
C ASN A 18 1.28 39.06 1.54
N ILE A 19 1.77 37.86 1.23
CA ILE A 19 3.19 37.60 0.96
C ILE A 19 3.40 37.58 -0.54
N ASP A 20 4.12 38.59 -1.05
CA ASP A 20 4.66 38.55 -2.39
C ASP A 20 5.74 37.47 -2.44
N VAL A 21 5.47 36.40 -3.18
CA VAL A 21 6.45 35.32 -3.39
C VAL A 21 7.30 35.69 -4.60
N PRO A 22 8.62 35.92 -4.43
CA PRO A 22 9.51 36.19 -5.55
C PRO A 22 9.48 35.05 -6.57
N LEU A 23 9.62 35.39 -7.86
CA LEU A 23 9.55 34.43 -8.95
C LEU A 23 10.59 33.30 -8.83
N GLU A 24 11.72 33.58 -8.18
CA GLU A 24 12.79 32.61 -7.88
C GLU A 24 12.31 31.43 -7.02
N PHE A 25 11.29 31.62 -6.18
CA PHE A 25 10.73 30.56 -5.34
C PHE A 25 9.62 29.76 -6.03
N ALA A 26 9.19 30.17 -7.23
CA ALA A 26 8.09 29.51 -7.95
C ALA A 26 8.33 28.01 -8.21
N PRO A 27 9.54 27.53 -8.57
CA PRO A 27 9.80 26.09 -8.77
C PRO A 27 9.60 25.28 -7.48
N TYR A 28 10.06 25.80 -6.35
CA TYR A 28 9.96 25.20 -5.02
C TYR A 28 8.52 25.09 -4.55
N LEU A 29 7.75 26.16 -4.74
CA LEU A 29 6.33 26.17 -4.40
C LEU A 29 5.55 25.20 -5.30
N SER A 30 5.82 25.24 -6.60
CA SER A 30 5.16 24.38 -7.59
C SER A 30 5.38 22.90 -7.28
N ILE A 31 6.62 22.49 -6.97
CA ILE A 31 6.90 21.09 -6.65
C ILE A 31 6.33 20.68 -5.30
N GLY A 32 6.34 21.58 -4.31
CA GLY A 32 5.72 21.34 -3.01
C GLY A 32 4.22 21.10 -3.13
N VAL A 33 3.52 21.94 -3.90
CA VAL A 33 2.09 21.76 -4.20
C VAL A 33 1.85 20.46 -4.97
N LEU A 34 2.68 20.13 -5.96
CA LEU A 34 2.56 18.90 -6.72
C LEU A 34 2.72 17.65 -5.83
N ALA A 35 3.70 17.64 -4.92
CA ALA A 35 3.92 16.58 -3.95
C ALA A 35 2.76 16.45 -2.94
N ALA A 36 2.18 17.57 -2.52
CA ALA A 36 1.00 17.61 -1.66
C ALA A 36 -0.21 16.95 -2.38
N ILE A 37 -0.48 17.35 -3.63
CA ILE A 37 -1.54 16.76 -4.45
C ILE A 37 -1.33 15.26 -4.64
N ASN A 38 -0.11 14.83 -4.97
CA ASN A 38 0.22 13.41 -5.09
C ASN A 38 -0.10 12.63 -3.81
N SER A 39 0.23 13.20 -2.64
CA SER A 39 -0.07 12.58 -1.34
C SER A 39 -1.58 12.49 -1.07
N VAL A 40 -2.36 13.53 -1.41
CA VAL A 40 -3.83 13.50 -1.32
C VAL A 40 -4.41 12.38 -2.18
N PHE A 41 -3.98 12.24 -3.43
CA PHE A 41 -4.42 11.16 -4.32
C PHE A 41 -4.02 9.78 -3.77
N GLY A 42 -2.82 9.66 -3.19
CA GLY A 42 -2.39 8.47 -2.48
C GLY A 42 -3.31 8.11 -1.32
N GLY A 43 -3.68 9.09 -0.49
CA GLY A 43 -4.61 8.93 0.62
C GLY A 43 -6.01 8.51 0.16
N VAL A 44 -6.57 9.16 -0.86
CA VAL A 44 -7.86 8.77 -1.46
C VAL A 44 -7.81 7.33 -1.96
N ASN A 45 -6.76 6.95 -2.69
CA ASN A 45 -6.59 5.59 -3.18
C ASN A 45 -6.47 4.57 -2.02
N ALA A 46 -5.76 4.89 -0.95
CA ALA A 46 -5.64 4.04 0.24
C ALA A 46 -6.99 3.86 0.97
N GLU A 47 -7.80 4.92 1.06
CA GLU A 47 -9.15 4.85 1.63
C GLU A 47 -10.09 3.97 0.79
N LEU A 48 -10.04 4.10 -0.54
CA LEU A 48 -10.82 3.23 -1.44
C LEU A 48 -10.42 1.76 -1.32
N GLN A 49 -9.15 1.50 -1.00
CA GLN A 49 -8.62 0.15 -0.77
C GLN A 49 -8.82 -0.34 0.67
N LYS A 50 -9.41 0.47 1.58
CA LYS A 50 -9.60 0.15 2.99
C LYS A 50 -8.31 -0.20 3.75
N ILE A 51 -7.22 0.46 3.37
CA ILE A 51 -5.89 0.36 4.00
C ILE A 51 -5.36 1.72 4.44
N PHE A 52 -6.24 2.71 4.61
CA PHE A 52 -5.85 4.05 5.00
C PHE A 52 -5.41 4.09 6.47
N ASP A 53 -4.20 4.61 6.70
CA ASP A 53 -3.67 4.91 8.03
C ASP A 53 -3.37 6.41 8.11
N GLN A 54 -3.97 7.08 9.09
CA GLN A 54 -3.84 8.52 9.25
C GLN A 54 -2.40 8.96 9.57
N LYS A 55 -1.65 8.20 10.37
CA LYS A 55 -0.27 8.55 10.71
C LYS A 55 0.62 8.44 9.48
N LEU A 56 0.49 7.35 8.71
CA LEU A 56 1.24 7.18 7.46
C LEU A 56 0.90 8.25 6.42
N PHE A 57 -0.37 8.64 6.32
CA PHE A 57 -0.78 9.72 5.44
C PHE A 57 -0.16 11.06 5.85
N VAL A 58 -0.24 11.44 7.13
CA VAL A 58 0.28 12.73 7.62
C VAL A 58 1.80 12.80 7.49
N THR A 59 2.52 11.76 7.90
CA THR A 59 3.99 11.72 7.77
C THR A 59 4.42 11.70 6.30
N GLY A 60 3.73 10.94 5.46
CA GLY A 60 3.97 10.91 4.02
C GLY A 60 3.67 12.25 3.35
N PHE A 61 2.57 12.93 3.71
CA PHE A 61 2.18 14.21 3.14
C PHE A 61 3.27 15.27 3.37
N PHE A 62 3.62 15.54 4.62
CA PHE A 62 4.63 16.54 4.94
C PHE A 62 6.04 16.10 4.54
N GLY A 63 6.37 14.82 4.72
CA GLY A 63 7.67 14.26 4.35
C GLY A 63 7.94 14.35 2.85
N ASN A 64 6.96 14.01 2.01
CA ASN A 64 7.10 14.09 0.56
C ASN A 64 7.23 15.53 0.07
N ILE A 65 6.46 16.47 0.64
CA ILE A 65 6.57 17.91 0.30
C ILE A 65 7.96 18.43 0.66
N LEU A 66 8.41 18.16 1.90
CA LEU A 66 9.73 18.59 2.37
C LEU A 66 10.83 17.99 1.49
N LEU A 67 10.76 16.68 1.21
CA LEU A 67 11.74 16.00 0.37
C LEU A 67 11.77 16.58 -1.05
N ALA A 68 10.61 16.87 -1.65
CA ALA A 68 10.53 17.48 -2.98
C ALA A 68 11.19 18.86 -3.04
N ILE A 69 10.90 19.70 -2.04
CA ILE A 69 11.47 21.05 -1.93
C ILE A 69 12.98 20.98 -1.72
N VAL A 70 13.44 20.12 -0.80
CA VAL A 70 14.86 19.92 -0.51
C VAL A 70 15.61 19.40 -1.74
N LEU A 71 15.07 18.40 -2.45
CA LEU A 71 15.69 17.89 -3.67
C LEU A 71 15.78 18.94 -4.77
N THR A 72 14.75 19.75 -4.94
CA THR A 72 14.74 20.85 -5.90
C THR A 72 15.77 21.91 -5.53
N PHE A 73 15.85 22.26 -4.25
CA PHE A 73 16.88 23.17 -3.73
C PHE A 73 18.29 22.66 -3.93
N LEU A 74 18.53 21.38 -3.63
CA LEU A 74 19.84 20.76 -3.86
C LEU A 74 20.20 20.81 -5.35
N GLY A 75 19.24 20.53 -6.24
CA GLY A 75 19.41 20.63 -7.69
C GLY A 75 19.85 22.01 -8.14
N ASP A 76 19.15 23.04 -7.67
CA ASP A 76 19.48 24.42 -7.99
C ASP A 76 20.88 24.81 -7.49
N LYS A 77 21.29 24.33 -6.30
CA LYS A 77 22.63 24.62 -5.75
C LYS A 77 23.78 23.97 -6.52
N ILE A 78 23.55 22.80 -7.10
CA ILE A 78 24.58 22.08 -7.89
C ILE A 78 24.45 22.36 -9.40
N GLY A 79 23.51 23.20 -9.82
CA GLY A 79 23.26 23.54 -11.22
C GLY A 79 22.61 22.42 -12.04
N LEU A 80 22.02 21.43 -11.38
CA LEU A 80 21.33 20.31 -12.02
C LEU A 80 19.82 20.59 -12.07
N PRO A 81 19.15 20.33 -13.22
CA PRO A 81 17.74 20.63 -13.38
C PRO A 81 16.83 19.55 -12.75
N ILE A 82 17.07 19.22 -11.47
CA ILE A 82 16.35 18.18 -10.72
C ILE A 82 14.85 18.46 -10.65
N TYR A 83 14.45 19.73 -10.75
CA TYR A 83 13.07 20.16 -10.85
C TYR A 83 12.26 19.35 -11.89
N TYR A 84 12.79 19.13 -13.10
CA TYR A 84 12.08 18.36 -14.13
C TYR A 84 11.94 16.88 -13.77
N ALA A 85 12.98 16.29 -13.15
CA ALA A 85 12.93 14.92 -12.68
C ALA A 85 11.88 14.75 -11.57
N ALA A 86 11.81 15.71 -10.65
CA ALA A 86 10.80 15.72 -9.59
C ALA A 86 9.39 15.83 -10.19
N ILE A 87 9.14 16.74 -11.14
CA ILE A 87 7.86 16.84 -11.83
C ILE A 87 7.48 15.51 -12.48
N PHE A 88 8.41 14.87 -13.18
CA PHE A 88 8.12 13.61 -13.86
C PHE A 88 7.77 12.49 -12.86
N TYR A 89 8.53 12.36 -11.78
CA TYR A 89 8.26 11.37 -10.73
C TYR A 89 6.91 11.61 -10.04
N PHE A 90 6.64 12.83 -9.59
CA PHE A 90 5.37 13.14 -8.94
C PHE A 90 4.20 13.07 -9.91
N GLY A 91 4.38 13.52 -11.16
CA GLY A 91 3.36 13.44 -12.21
C GLY A 91 2.98 12.00 -12.54
N THR A 92 3.95 11.12 -12.77
CA THR A 92 3.68 9.69 -13.02
C THR A 92 3.01 9.02 -11.83
N SER A 93 3.44 9.34 -10.60
CA SER A 93 2.82 8.84 -9.36
C SER A 93 1.38 9.31 -9.22
N LEU A 94 1.11 10.58 -9.51
CA LEU A 94 -0.22 11.17 -9.47
C LEU A 94 -1.16 10.51 -10.49
N PHE A 95 -0.73 10.36 -11.74
CA PHE A 95 -1.51 9.69 -12.78
C PHE A 95 -1.76 8.21 -12.46
N SER A 96 -0.78 7.52 -11.85
CA SER A 96 -0.93 6.14 -11.39
C SER A 96 -2.00 6.02 -10.32
N ASN A 97 -1.98 6.92 -9.31
CA ASN A 97 -3.01 6.95 -8.27
C ASN A 97 -4.39 7.28 -8.86
N PHE A 98 -4.48 8.24 -9.77
CA PHE A 98 -5.72 8.55 -10.48
C PHE A 98 -6.24 7.35 -11.29
N ALA A 99 -5.37 6.63 -11.99
CA ALA A 99 -5.76 5.44 -12.76
C ALA A 99 -6.33 4.33 -11.87
N LYS A 100 -5.76 4.13 -10.66
CA LYS A 100 -6.27 3.18 -9.66
C LYS A 100 -7.65 3.61 -9.15
N ILE A 101 -7.82 4.89 -8.80
CA ILE A 101 -9.09 5.46 -8.37
C ILE A 101 -10.16 5.27 -9.44
N ARG A 102 -9.86 5.66 -10.69
CA ARG A 102 -10.75 5.45 -11.84
C ARG A 102 -11.11 3.97 -11.99
N ARG A 103 -10.13 3.06 -11.95
CA ARG A 103 -10.39 1.62 -12.08
C ARG A 103 -11.26 1.10 -10.94
N TYR A 104 -11.14 1.62 -9.73
CA TYR A 104 -11.98 1.22 -8.61
C TYR A 104 -13.47 1.46 -8.89
N TYR A 105 -13.81 2.64 -9.43
CA TYR A 105 -15.20 3.00 -9.75
C TYR A 105 -15.74 2.31 -11.00
N PHE A 106 -14.90 2.12 -12.03
CA PHE A 106 -15.34 1.65 -13.34
C PHE A 106 -15.07 0.15 -13.59
N ARG A 107 -14.45 -0.59 -12.65
CA ARG A 107 -14.23 -2.03 -12.84
C ARG A 107 -15.57 -2.79 -12.74
N PRO A 108 -15.93 -3.61 -13.74
CA PRO A 108 -17.18 -4.36 -13.72
C PRO A 108 -17.20 -5.31 -12.52
N LYS A 109 -18.35 -5.39 -11.83
CA LYS A 109 -18.54 -6.22 -10.63
C LYS A 109 -18.18 -7.69 -10.88
N SER A 110 -18.40 -8.20 -12.09
CA SER A 110 -18.01 -9.56 -12.53
C SER A 110 -16.52 -9.85 -12.33
N ALA A 111 -15.65 -8.89 -12.61
CA ALA A 111 -14.20 -9.05 -12.44
C ALA A 111 -13.74 -8.99 -10.97
N ARG A 112 -14.60 -8.63 -10.01
CA ARG A 112 -14.33 -8.72 -8.56
C ARG A 112 -14.75 -10.08 -8.02
N ILE A 113 -15.91 -10.57 -8.44
CA ILE A 113 -16.46 -11.88 -8.04
C ILE A 113 -15.54 -13.00 -8.55
N VAL A 114 -15.17 -13.00 -9.83
CA VAL A 114 -14.30 -14.02 -10.41
C VAL A 114 -12.94 -14.08 -9.69
N SER A 115 -12.34 -12.92 -9.39
CA SER A 115 -11.07 -12.90 -8.66
C SER A 115 -11.19 -13.44 -7.23
N GLY A 116 -12.31 -13.20 -6.54
CA GLY A 116 -12.59 -13.78 -5.23
C GLY A 116 -12.78 -15.30 -5.28
N VAL A 117 -13.55 -15.79 -6.25
CA VAL A 117 -13.80 -17.23 -6.47
C VAL A 117 -12.48 -17.95 -6.78
N LEU A 118 -11.64 -17.40 -7.66
CA LEU A 118 -10.34 -18.00 -8.00
C LEU A 118 -9.38 -18.02 -6.81
N LYS A 119 -9.39 -17.00 -5.95
CA LYS A 119 -8.56 -16.97 -4.74
C LYS A 119 -9.01 -18.02 -3.71
N ASN A 120 -10.33 -18.24 -3.57
CA ASN A 120 -10.85 -19.30 -2.72
C ASN A 120 -10.55 -20.68 -3.29
N LYS A 121 -10.71 -20.87 -4.61
CA LYS A 121 -10.39 -22.15 -5.27
C LYS A 121 -8.92 -22.54 -5.08
N LYS A 122 -7.99 -21.60 -5.27
CA LYS A 122 -6.55 -21.86 -5.03
C LYS A 122 -6.22 -22.21 -3.57
N GLN A 123 -6.97 -21.67 -2.61
CA GLN A 123 -6.79 -22.03 -1.21
C GLN A 123 -7.35 -23.43 -0.90
N LEU A 124 -8.46 -23.79 -1.54
CA LEU A 124 -9.03 -25.14 -1.43
C LEU A 124 -8.09 -26.19 -2.02
N GLU A 125 -7.59 -25.95 -3.24
CA GLU A 125 -6.61 -26.84 -3.90
C GLU A 125 -5.36 -27.01 -3.02
N LYS A 126 -4.79 -25.91 -2.49
CA LYS A 126 -3.64 -25.97 -1.59
C LYS A 126 -3.92 -26.75 -0.29
N ASN A 127 -5.10 -26.60 0.29
CA ASN A 127 -5.46 -27.30 1.53
C ASN A 127 -5.70 -28.80 1.29
N GLU A 128 -6.24 -29.18 0.12
CA GLU A 128 -6.37 -30.59 -0.28
C GLU A 128 -5.00 -31.23 -0.51
N ASP A 129 -4.10 -30.56 -1.22
CA ASP A 129 -2.73 -31.06 -1.47
C ASP A 129 -2.00 -31.35 -0.15
N VAL A 130 -2.07 -30.39 0.79
CA VAL A 130 -1.47 -30.51 2.12
C VAL A 130 -2.11 -31.65 2.94
N ASN A 131 -3.44 -31.77 2.91
CA ASN A 131 -4.12 -32.88 3.60
C ASN A 131 -3.74 -34.25 3.01
N ASN A 132 -3.60 -34.36 1.69
CA ASN A 132 -3.22 -35.61 1.05
C ASN A 132 -1.78 -35.99 1.40
N GLU A 133 -0.85 -35.02 1.43
CA GLU A 133 0.53 -35.23 1.87
C GLU A 133 0.59 -35.74 3.32
N TYR A 134 -0.20 -35.15 4.25
CA TYR A 134 -0.30 -35.64 5.62
C TYR A 134 -0.90 -37.05 5.72
N VAL A 135 -1.87 -37.39 4.89
CA VAL A 135 -2.49 -38.72 4.89
C VAL A 135 -1.50 -39.76 4.37
N GLU A 136 -0.76 -39.47 3.31
CA GLU A 136 0.29 -40.35 2.78
C GLU A 136 1.40 -40.59 3.81
N GLU A 137 1.91 -39.52 4.45
CA GLU A 137 2.95 -39.64 5.50
C GLU A 137 2.49 -40.54 6.67
N ASN A 138 1.24 -40.40 7.11
CA ASN A 138 0.69 -41.22 8.19
C ASN A 138 0.40 -42.67 7.76
N LEU A 139 0.03 -42.91 6.50
CA LEU A 139 -0.16 -44.25 5.96
C LEU A 139 1.18 -45.00 5.87
N GLU A 140 2.22 -44.32 5.38
CA GLU A 140 3.58 -44.87 5.33
C GLU A 140 4.11 -45.17 6.73
N ALA A 141 3.90 -44.26 7.69
CA ALA A 141 4.28 -44.47 9.08
C ALA A 141 3.60 -45.70 9.72
N HIS A 142 2.31 -45.94 9.43
CA HIS A 142 1.60 -47.11 9.94
C HIS A 142 2.04 -48.44 9.30
N GLN A 143 2.45 -48.42 8.03
CA GLN A 143 2.97 -49.62 7.34
C GLN A 143 4.38 -50.01 7.84
N LEU A 144 5.14 -49.07 8.39
CA LEU A 144 6.46 -49.29 8.96
C LEU A 144 6.44 -49.61 10.46
N MET A 145 5.27 -49.59 11.13
CA MET A 145 5.19 -49.98 12.53
C MET A 145 5.29 -51.50 12.66
N PRO A 146 6.23 -52.04 13.46
CA PRO A 146 6.26 -53.46 13.73
C PRO A 146 4.99 -53.83 14.49
N TYR A 147 4.22 -54.78 13.95
CA TYR A 147 3.04 -55.34 14.63
C TYR A 147 3.51 -55.95 15.96
N LYS A 148 3.34 -55.21 17.06
CA LYS A 148 3.65 -55.69 18.40
C LYS A 148 2.53 -56.65 18.77
N THR A 149 2.78 -57.94 18.61
CA THR A 149 1.88 -58.98 19.11
C THR A 149 1.75 -58.84 20.62
N ASP A 150 0.53 -58.70 21.13
CA ASP A 150 0.17 -58.70 22.57
C ASP A 150 0.49 -60.07 23.20
N HIS A 151 1.77 -60.40 23.35
CA HIS A 151 2.22 -61.66 23.96
C HIS A 151 3.06 -61.49 25.23
N ASP A 152 3.12 -60.28 25.80
CA ASP A 152 3.89 -59.99 27.02
C ASP A 152 3.02 -59.41 28.16
N ILE A 153 1.86 -60.03 28.43
CA ILE A 153 1.05 -59.76 29.65
C ILE A 153 0.81 -61.03 30.47
N ASP A 154 1.79 -61.94 30.55
CA ASP A 154 1.82 -63.02 31.53
C ASP A 154 3.12 -62.95 32.33
N GLY A 155 3.23 -61.97 33.21
CA GLY A 155 4.49 -61.74 33.92
C GLY A 155 4.44 -60.92 35.18
N PHE A 156 3.29 -60.60 35.76
CA PHE A 156 3.24 -60.00 37.11
C PHE A 156 1.97 -60.42 37.87
N SER A 157 1.93 -61.70 38.24
CA SER A 157 1.14 -62.17 39.38
C SER A 157 2.08 -62.94 40.30
N LYS A 158 2.56 -62.25 41.33
CA LYS A 158 2.73 -62.72 42.71
C LYS A 158 3.28 -61.61 43.60
#